data_AF-A0A6V7NER5-F1
#
_entry.id   AF-A0A6V7NER5-F1
#
_cell.length_a   1.000
_cell.length_b   1.000
_cell.length_c   1.000
_cell.angle_alpha   90.00
_cell.angle_beta   90.00
_cell.angle_gamma   90.00
#
_symmetry.space_group_name_H-M   'P 1'
#
loop_
_entity.id
_entity.type
_entity.pdbx_description
1 polymer ?
#
loop_
_entity_poly.entity_id
_entity_poly.type
_entity_poly.pdbx_seq_one_letter_code
_entity_poly.pdbx_strand_id
1 'polypeptide(L)'
;MALPTIPCLSSSSSSLSPQEEEGKGKTKKGGYEGTVEDLTVPQDWLVPSKALQESEWLRETLHKWLDDEYCPEPTNEEISRTAARSFYESLMAKQTDLGDILLKMVGELETLSYQQSFHGPFSSANAAVRLITLRMDSATRQ
;
A
#
# COMPACT_ATOMS: atom_id res chain seq x y z
N MET A 1 44.13 -17.02 9.67
CA MET A 1 42.67 -17.05 9.43
C MET A 1 42.39 -15.91 8.46
N ALA A 2 42.03 -16.23 7.22
CA ALA A 2 41.82 -15.24 6.15
C ALA A 2 40.32 -14.89 6.05
N LEU A 3 40.02 -13.61 5.91
CA LEU A 3 38.67 -13.07 5.67
C LEU A 3 38.31 -13.21 4.19
N PRO A 4 37.04 -13.51 3.83
CA PRO A 4 36.62 -13.53 2.43
C PRO A 4 36.32 -12.10 1.91
N THR A 5 36.92 -11.78 0.76
CA THR A 5 36.69 -10.56 -0.03
C THR A 5 35.40 -10.65 -0.84
N ILE A 6 34.56 -9.62 -0.80
CA ILE A 6 33.32 -9.50 -1.60
C ILE A 6 33.66 -8.83 -2.94
N PRO A 7 33.31 -9.41 -4.11
CA PRO A 7 33.55 -8.78 -5.40
C PRO A 7 32.49 -7.72 -5.75
N CYS A 8 32.98 -6.59 -6.24
CA CYS A 8 32.24 -5.44 -6.75
C CYS A 8 31.63 -5.77 -8.13
N LEU A 9 30.31 -5.58 -8.31
CA LEU A 9 29.67 -5.66 -9.63
C LEU A 9 29.74 -4.31 -10.34
N SER A 10 30.48 -4.28 -11.45
CA SER A 10 30.63 -3.14 -12.34
C SER A 10 29.37 -2.90 -13.17
N SER A 11 28.93 -1.64 -13.22
CA SER A 11 27.98 -1.16 -14.22
C SER A 11 28.57 -1.30 -15.63
N SER A 12 27.76 -1.78 -16.57
CA SER A 12 28.08 -1.72 -18.00
C SER A 12 26.86 -1.18 -18.74
N SER A 13 26.95 0.11 -19.07
CA SER A 13 26.15 0.75 -20.10
C SER A 13 26.55 0.18 -21.46
N SER A 14 25.58 -0.21 -22.28
CA SER A 14 25.81 -0.48 -23.69
C SER A 14 24.71 0.20 -24.49
N SER A 15 25.12 1.26 -25.17
CA SER A 15 24.38 2.00 -26.16
C SER A 15 24.18 1.16 -27.42
N LEU A 16 22.97 1.20 -27.98
CA LEU A 16 22.73 0.90 -29.40
C LEU A 16 21.66 1.88 -29.91
N SER A 17 22.03 2.63 -30.95
CA SER A 17 21.12 3.44 -31.78
C SER A 17 21.03 2.76 -33.18
N PRO A 18 20.21 3.28 -34.12
CA PRO A 18 18.97 2.67 -34.55
C PRO A 18 19.09 2.02 -35.94
N GLN A 19 18.23 1.04 -36.23
CA GLN A 19 17.94 0.63 -37.61
C GLN A 19 16.47 0.90 -37.90
N GLU A 20 16.25 1.75 -38.90
CA GLU A 20 14.96 2.11 -39.46
C GLU A 20 14.35 0.89 -40.17
N GLU A 21 13.12 0.54 -39.81
CA GLU A 21 12.23 -0.24 -40.65
C GLU A 21 10.89 0.49 -40.70
N GLU A 22 10.57 0.96 -41.89
CA GLU A 22 9.37 1.72 -42.24
C GLU A 22 8.19 0.74 -42.30
N GLY A 23 7.44 0.63 -41.19
CA GLY A 23 6.33 -0.31 -41.05
C GLY A 23 5.03 0.38 -40.67
N LYS A 24 4.40 1.05 -41.65
CA LYS A 24 2.95 1.34 -41.78
C LYS A 24 2.13 1.30 -40.49
N GLY A 25 1.76 2.50 -40.02
CA GLY A 25 0.96 2.74 -38.83
C GLY A 25 -0.30 1.87 -38.71
N LYS A 26 -0.39 1.24 -37.54
CA LYS A 26 -1.63 1.11 -36.79
C LYS A 26 -1.24 1.12 -35.32
N THR A 27 -1.32 2.29 -34.69
CA THR A 27 -1.30 2.41 -33.24
C THR A 27 -2.51 1.66 -32.70
N LYS A 28 -2.35 0.36 -32.45
CA LYS A 28 -3.19 -0.31 -31.47
C LYS A 28 -2.83 0.37 -30.16
N LYS A 29 -3.71 1.25 -29.66
CA LYS A 29 -3.81 1.48 -28.23
C LYS A 29 -3.88 0.09 -27.62
N GLY A 30 -2.79 -0.37 -27.03
CA GLY A 30 -2.81 -1.53 -26.16
C GLY A 30 -3.68 -1.12 -24.99
N GLY A 31 -4.99 -1.35 -25.12
CA GLY A 31 -5.87 -1.42 -23.99
C GLY A 31 -5.28 -2.50 -23.11
N TYR A 32 -4.81 -2.11 -21.94
CA TYR A 32 -4.67 -3.03 -20.83
C TYR A 32 -6.10 -3.54 -20.55
N GLU A 33 -6.50 -4.57 -21.29
CA GLU A 33 -7.74 -5.31 -21.07
C GLU A 33 -7.49 -6.29 -19.92
N GLY A 34 -7.08 -5.74 -18.79
CA GLY A 34 -7.28 -6.32 -17.49
C GLY A 34 -8.26 -5.39 -16.82
N THR A 35 -9.53 -5.79 -16.74
CA THR A 35 -10.47 -5.16 -15.83
C THR A 35 -9.90 -5.31 -14.43
N VAL A 36 -9.21 -4.27 -13.94
CA VAL A 36 -8.88 -4.17 -12.52
C VAL A 36 -10.23 -4.13 -11.83
N GLU A 37 -10.53 -5.16 -11.06
CA GLU A 37 -11.77 -5.22 -10.30
C GLU A 37 -11.78 -4.02 -9.36
N ASP A 38 -12.83 -3.19 -9.45
CA ASP A 38 -12.93 -1.94 -8.71
C ASP A 38 -13.15 -2.30 -7.23
N LEU A 39 -12.07 -2.30 -6.44
CA LEU A 39 -12.09 -2.79 -5.08
C LEU A 39 -12.54 -1.66 -4.15
N THR A 40 -13.84 -1.57 -3.95
CA THR A 40 -14.45 -0.51 -3.15
C THR A 40 -14.88 -0.98 -1.76
N VAL A 41 -14.73 -0.13 -0.76
CA VAL A 41 -15.27 -0.39 0.59
C VAL A 41 -16.81 -0.42 0.60
N PRO A 42 -17.43 -1.19 1.51
CA PRO A 42 -18.89 -1.24 1.62
C PRO A 42 -19.50 0.12 1.98
N GLN A 43 -20.64 0.45 1.37
CA GLN A 43 -21.32 1.74 1.59
C GLN A 43 -21.76 1.96 3.04
N ASP A 44 -22.09 0.88 3.76
CA ASP A 44 -22.48 0.96 5.19
C ASP A 44 -21.33 1.46 6.08
N TRP A 45 -20.08 1.38 5.61
CA TRP A 45 -18.91 1.88 6.34
C TRP A 45 -18.79 3.40 6.28
N LEU A 46 -19.54 4.07 5.39
CA LEU A 46 -19.56 5.53 5.30
C LEU A 46 -20.36 6.21 6.43
N VAL A 47 -21.12 5.43 7.21
CA VAL A 47 -21.81 5.93 8.39
C VAL A 47 -20.78 6.29 9.47
N PRO A 48 -20.78 7.50 10.07
CA PRO A 48 -19.72 7.94 10.99
C PRO A 48 -19.39 6.97 12.13
N SER A 49 -20.41 6.35 12.75
CA SER A 49 -20.21 5.36 13.80
C SER A 49 -19.52 4.10 13.29
N LYS A 50 -19.88 3.63 12.09
CA LYS A 50 -19.28 2.46 11.45
C LYS A 50 -17.88 2.77 10.93
N ALA A 51 -17.69 3.92 10.30
CA ALA A 51 -16.38 4.40 9.87
C ALA A 51 -15.38 4.46 11.03
N LEU A 52 -15.81 5.03 12.16
CA LEU A 52 -14.99 5.08 13.37
C LEU A 52 -14.68 3.67 13.89
N GLN A 53 -15.68 2.79 13.96
CA GLN A 53 -15.50 1.41 14.40
C GLN A 53 -14.48 0.65 13.53
N GLU A 54 -14.60 0.72 12.20
CA GLU A 54 -13.68 0.00 11.31
C GLU A 54 -12.28 0.63 11.29
N SER A 55 -12.17 1.94 11.54
CA SER A 55 -10.88 2.62 11.67
C SER A 55 -10.16 2.27 12.96
N GLU A 56 -10.87 2.20 14.09
CA GLU A 56 -10.30 1.72 15.37
C GLU A 56 -9.88 0.25 15.28
N TRP A 57 -10.69 -0.58 14.64
CA TRP A 57 -10.32 -1.96 14.35
C TRP A 57 -9.03 -2.04 13.52
N LEU A 58 -8.90 -1.20 12.49
CA LEU A 58 -7.71 -1.14 11.66
C LEU A 58 -6.48 -0.72 12.48
N ARG A 59 -6.60 0.27 13.37
CA ARG A 59 -5.53 0.71 14.26
C ARG A 59 -4.96 -0.45 15.06
N GLU A 60 -5.81 -1.15 15.80
CA GLU A 60 -5.38 -2.24 16.69
C GLU A 60 -4.82 -3.42 15.90
N THR A 61 -5.48 -3.78 14.80
CA THR A 61 -5.08 -4.94 13.98
C THR A 61 -3.79 -4.69 13.23
N LEU A 62 -3.61 -3.50 12.67
CA LEU A 62 -2.39 -3.14 11.94
C LEU A 62 -1.20 -3.02 12.89
N HIS A 63 -1.37 -2.42 14.07
CA HIS A 63 -0.30 -2.35 15.07
C HIS A 63 0.19 -3.76 15.42
N LYS A 64 -0.75 -4.65 15.77
CA LYS A 64 -0.42 -6.05 16.07
C LYS A 64 0.28 -6.74 14.90
N TRP A 65 -0.23 -6.56 13.69
CA TRP A 65 0.36 -7.20 12.51
C TRP A 65 1.80 -6.72 12.26
N LEU A 66 2.09 -5.44 12.45
CA LEU A 66 3.45 -4.89 12.31
C LEU A 66 4.40 -5.48 13.37
N ASP A 67 3.94 -5.58 14.62
CA ASP A 67 4.72 -6.18 15.70
C ASP A 67 5.04 -7.66 15.44
N ASP A 68 4.05 -8.41 14.93
CA ASP A 68 4.18 -9.83 14.63
C ASP A 68 5.10 -10.09 13.41
N GLU A 69 5.08 -9.21 12.39
CA GLU A 69 5.85 -9.38 11.14
C GLU A 69 7.30 -8.87 11.26
N TYR A 70 7.52 -7.71 11.88
CA TYR A 70 8.82 -7.02 11.83
C TYR A 70 9.54 -6.90 13.18
N CYS A 71 8.89 -7.27 14.28
CA CYS A 71 9.20 -6.98 15.69
C CYS A 71 8.52 -5.70 16.22
N PRO A 72 8.24 -5.63 17.53
CA PRO A 72 7.67 -4.44 18.17
C PRO A 72 8.60 -3.22 18.09
N GLU A 73 8.06 -2.10 17.61
CA GLU A 73 8.75 -0.81 17.50
C GLU A 73 7.81 0.34 17.88
N PRO A 74 8.30 1.43 18.50
CA PRO A 74 7.47 2.60 18.80
C PRO A 74 6.78 3.20 17.56
N THR A 75 7.48 3.17 16.41
CA THR A 75 6.95 3.66 15.13
C THR A 75 5.69 2.89 14.69
N ASN A 76 5.51 1.63 15.07
CA ASN A 76 4.32 0.84 14.71
C ASN A 76 3.03 1.43 15.30
N GLU A 77 3.10 2.06 16.48
CA GLU A 77 1.98 2.77 17.08
C GLU A 77 1.63 4.03 16.26
N GLU A 78 2.62 4.77 15.79
CA GLU A 78 2.43 5.97 14.96
C GLU A 78 1.86 5.62 13.58
N ILE A 79 2.39 4.56 12.96
CA ILE A 79 1.91 4.04 11.67
C ILE A 79 0.44 3.64 11.79
N SER A 80 0.11 2.80 12.77
CA SER A 80 -1.26 2.29 12.93
C SER A 80 -2.27 3.40 13.22
N ARG A 81 -1.90 4.37 14.06
CA ARG A 81 -2.72 5.56 14.34
C ARG A 81 -2.92 6.42 13.08
N THR A 82 -1.86 6.66 12.32
CA THR A 82 -1.91 7.47 11.09
C THR A 82 -2.74 6.79 10.01
N ALA A 83 -2.54 5.48 9.78
CA ALA A 83 -3.32 4.69 8.84
C ALA A 83 -4.82 4.69 9.19
N ALA A 84 -5.16 4.47 10.46
CA ALA A 84 -6.55 4.51 10.94
C ALA A 84 -7.20 5.88 10.75
N ARG A 85 -6.49 6.97 11.08
CA ARG A 85 -6.97 8.34 10.83
C ARG A 85 -7.19 8.56 9.34
N SER A 86 -6.19 8.22 8.52
CA SER A 86 -6.25 8.41 7.06
C SER A 86 -7.44 7.68 6.45
N PHE A 87 -7.70 6.46 6.92
CA PHE A 87 -8.84 5.65 6.52
C PHE A 87 -10.17 6.28 6.93
N TYR A 88 -10.33 6.66 8.21
CA TYR A 88 -11.53 7.33 8.70
C TYR A 88 -11.86 8.58 7.89
N GLU A 89 -10.88 9.45 7.67
CA GLU A 89 -11.04 10.67 6.88
C GLU A 89 -11.44 10.38 5.44
N SER A 90 -10.91 9.31 4.84
CA SER A 90 -11.30 8.87 3.50
C SER A 90 -12.78 8.49 3.45
N LEU A 91 -13.24 7.70 4.43
CA LEU A 91 -14.65 7.32 4.54
C LEU A 91 -15.55 8.55 4.76
N MET A 92 -15.13 9.51 5.58
CA MET A 92 -15.87 10.77 5.78
C MET A 92 -15.89 11.66 4.54
N ALA A 93 -14.85 11.58 3.71
CA ALA A 93 -14.81 12.20 2.39
C ALA A 93 -15.58 11.42 1.31
N LYS A 94 -16.24 10.31 1.68
CA LYS A 94 -16.93 9.37 0.78
C LYS A 94 -16.02 8.76 -0.28
N GLN A 95 -14.72 8.69 0.01
CA GLN A 95 -13.78 7.98 -0.85
C GLN A 95 -13.92 6.49 -0.58
N THR A 96 -14.24 5.73 -1.64
CA THR A 96 -14.53 4.31 -1.52
C THR A 96 -13.54 3.42 -2.25
N ASP A 97 -12.84 3.93 -3.25
CA ASP A 97 -11.82 3.17 -3.97
C ASP A 97 -10.60 2.90 -3.06
N LEU A 98 -10.24 1.62 -2.92
CA LEU A 98 -9.11 1.25 -2.06
C LEU A 98 -7.76 1.66 -2.66
N GLY A 99 -7.64 1.83 -3.97
CA GLY A 99 -6.45 2.37 -4.60
C GLY A 99 -6.19 3.82 -4.19
N ASP A 100 -7.21 4.66 -4.24
CA ASP A 100 -7.13 6.04 -3.80
C ASP A 100 -6.90 6.17 -2.28
N ILE A 101 -7.58 5.33 -1.48
CA ILE A 101 -7.37 5.26 -0.03
C ILE A 101 -5.92 4.87 0.26
N LEU A 102 -5.37 3.87 -0.45
CA LEU A 102 -3.98 3.46 -0.32
C LEU A 102 -3.04 4.63 -0.58
N LEU A 103 -3.22 5.34 -1.70
CA LEU A 103 -2.33 6.44 -2.09
C LEU A 103 -2.40 7.61 -1.10
N LYS A 104 -3.60 7.96 -0.61
CA LYS A 104 -3.74 8.96 0.47
C LYS A 104 -2.99 8.52 1.73
N MET A 105 -3.16 7.26 2.12
CA MET A 105 -2.52 6.69 3.30
C MET A 105 -1.00 6.69 3.19
N VAL A 106 -0.45 6.32 2.04
CA VAL A 106 0.99 6.40 1.78
C VAL A 106 1.50 7.82 1.99
N GLY A 107 0.84 8.84 1.40
CA GLY A 107 1.27 10.23 1.52
C GLY A 107 1.29 10.73 2.97
N GLU A 108 0.37 10.26 3.82
CA GLU A 108 0.40 10.58 5.25
C GLU A 108 1.49 9.81 6.00
N LEU A 109 1.68 8.54 5.67
CA LEU A 109 2.70 7.69 6.29
C LEU A 109 4.12 8.10 5.93
N GLU A 110 4.34 8.74 4.78
CA GLU A 110 5.63 9.34 4.38
C GLU A 110 6.10 10.45 5.32
N THR A 111 5.21 11.01 6.14
CA THR A 111 5.57 12.06 7.11
C THR A 111 6.20 11.51 8.40
N LEU A 112 6.19 10.19 8.59
CA LEU A 112 6.75 9.52 9.77
C LEU A 112 8.24 9.18 9.60
N SER A 113 8.93 8.95 10.71
CA SER A 113 10.33 8.54 10.71
C SER A 113 10.48 7.01 10.74
N TYR A 114 11.15 6.46 9.73
CA TYR A 114 11.46 5.02 9.61
C TYR A 114 12.95 4.71 9.79
N GLN A 115 13.75 5.63 10.36
CA GLN A 115 15.22 5.51 10.40
C GLN A 115 15.75 4.22 11.06
N GLN A 116 14.94 3.59 11.90
CA GLN A 116 15.28 2.36 12.62
C GLN A 116 14.36 1.19 12.24
N SER A 117 13.44 1.38 11.30
CA SER A 117 12.44 0.39 10.93
C SER A 117 12.86 -0.42 9.69
N PHE A 118 12.44 -1.68 9.65
CA PHE A 118 12.69 -2.60 8.53
C PHE A 118 11.67 -2.47 7.38
N HIS A 119 10.65 -1.64 7.56
CA HIS A 119 9.57 -1.39 6.61
C HIS A 119 9.43 0.11 6.35
N GLY A 120 8.58 0.46 5.38
CA GLY A 120 8.36 1.83 4.97
C GLY A 120 6.89 2.12 4.64
N PRO A 121 6.56 3.36 4.26
CA PRO A 121 5.19 3.84 4.08
C PRO A 121 4.33 2.94 3.17
N PHE A 122 4.88 2.52 2.03
CA PHE A 122 4.17 1.64 1.09
C PHE A 122 3.91 0.24 1.66
N SER A 123 4.89 -0.35 2.34
CA SER A 123 4.72 -1.67 2.96
C SER A 123 3.65 -1.62 4.04
N SER A 124 3.65 -0.58 4.87
CA SER A 124 2.66 -0.37 5.93
C SER A 124 1.26 -0.10 5.38
N ALA A 125 1.13 0.75 4.36
CA ALA A 125 -0.15 1.06 3.72
C ALA A 125 -0.74 -0.17 3.01
N ASN A 126 0.09 -0.95 2.31
CA ASN A 126 -0.34 -2.19 1.67
C ASN A 126 -0.83 -3.22 2.71
N ALA A 127 -0.14 -3.32 3.85
CA ALA A 127 -0.61 -4.17 4.95
C ALA A 127 -1.98 -3.72 5.46
N ALA A 128 -2.17 -2.41 5.63
CA ALA A 128 -3.45 -1.84 6.04
C ALA A 128 -4.59 -2.18 5.06
N VAL A 129 -4.38 -1.97 3.75
CA VAL A 129 -5.38 -2.27 2.72
C VAL A 129 -5.67 -3.78 2.61
N ARG A 130 -4.65 -4.62 2.76
CA ARG A 130 -4.84 -6.07 2.85
C ARG A 130 -5.73 -6.45 4.04
N LEU A 131 -5.50 -5.86 5.22
CA LEU A 131 -6.34 -6.07 6.39
C LEU A 131 -7.78 -5.60 6.16
N ILE A 132 -7.97 -4.42 5.57
CA ILE A 132 -9.30 -3.91 5.20
C ILE A 132 -10.02 -4.89 4.26
N THR A 133 -9.34 -5.42 3.26
CA THR A 133 -9.91 -6.39 2.31
C THR A 133 -10.34 -7.67 3.02
N LEU A 134 -9.49 -8.21 3.92
CA LEU A 134 -9.85 -9.38 4.74
C LEU A 134 -11.06 -9.11 5.64
N ARG A 135 -11.15 -7.89 6.18
CA ARG A 135 -12.29 -7.46 7.01
C ARG A 135 -13.58 -7.42 6.21
N MET A 136 -13.54 -6.90 4.98
CA MET A 136 -14.68 -6.90 4.07
C MET A 136 -15.17 -8.32 3.79
N ASP A 137 -14.27 -9.22 3.42
CA ASP A 137 -14.61 -10.63 3.15
C ASP A 137 -15.24 -11.33 4.35
N SER A 138 -14.76 -11.02 5.57
CA SER A 138 -15.30 -11.59 6.80
C SER A 138 -16.70 -11.06 7.17
N ALA A 139 -17.04 -9.85 6.71
CA ALA A 139 -18.35 -9.23 6.91
C ALA A 139 -19.39 -9.73 5.90
N THR A 140 -18.97 -10.11 4.68
CA THR A 140 -19.87 -10.65 3.64
C THR A 140 -20.30 -12.11 3.90
N ARG A 141 -19.58 -12.85 4.74
CA ARG A 141 -19.85 -14.27 5.03
C ARG A 141 -20.75 -14.52 6.27
N GLN A 142 -21.31 -13.45 6.84
CA GLN A 142 -22.26 -13.51 7.98
C GLN A 142 -23.66 -13.13 7.52
#